data_AF-A0A7V1EKF2-F1
#
_entry.id   AF-A0A7V1EKF2-F1
#
_cell.length_a   1.000
_cell.length_b   1.000
_cell.length_c   1.000
_cell.angle_alpha   90.00
_cell.angle_beta   90.00
_cell.angle_gamma   90.00
#
_symmetry.space_group_name_H-M   'P 1'
#
loop_
_entity.id
_entity.type
_entity.pdbx_description
1 polymer ?
#
loop_
_entity_poly.entity_id
_entity_poly.type
_entity_poly.pdbx_seq_one_letter_code
_entity_poly.pdbx_strand_id
1 'polypeptide(L)'
;LFRRPSIAFVVGIVTTVSVQSSSVTTSLVVPLVGAGVLKLRQIYTYTMGANIGTTITAMLAALGTGSAAAMACAFAHLLFNLYGTVIFWPLQFIPISLAEGFAKLASRRRLVAALYIIVFFFLLPLLAIFFIHLHRSS
;
A
#
# COMPACT_ATOMS: atom_id res chain seq x y z
N LEU A 1 -6.93 5.00 21.40
CA LEU A 1 -7.47 5.36 20.07
C LEU A 1 -7.61 4.13 19.14
N PHE A 2 -6.56 3.33 18.92
CA PHE A 2 -6.56 2.25 17.91
C PHE A 2 -7.25 0.91 18.27
N ARG A 3 -7.98 0.80 19.38
CA ARG A 3 -8.55 -0.51 19.82
C ARG A 3 -9.56 -1.11 18.83
N ARG A 4 -10.17 -0.29 17.98
CA ARG A 4 -11.14 -0.72 16.96
C ARG A 4 -10.51 -0.62 15.56
N PRO A 5 -10.54 -1.69 14.74
CA PRO A 5 -10.00 -1.65 13.38
C PRO A 5 -10.65 -0.56 12.49
N SER A 6 -11.92 -0.25 12.74
CA SER A 6 -12.62 0.85 12.07
C SER A 6 -11.99 2.23 12.35
N ILE A 7 -11.50 2.46 13.57
CA ILE A 7 -10.81 3.71 13.90
C ILE A 7 -9.48 3.80 13.16
N ALA A 8 -8.72 2.70 13.07
CA ALA A 8 -7.48 2.68 12.32
C ALA A 8 -7.70 3.03 10.84
N PHE A 9 -8.76 2.52 10.23
CA PHE A 9 -9.16 2.86 8.86
C PHE A 9 -9.49 4.35 8.68
N VAL A 10 -10.33 4.91 9.54
CA VAL A 10 -10.66 6.35 9.48
C VAL A 10 -9.42 7.22 9.68
N VAL A 11 -8.55 6.85 10.62
CA VAL A 11 -7.27 7.55 10.84
C VAL A 11 -6.39 7.46 9.58
N GLY A 12 -6.38 6.33 8.87
CA GLY A 12 -5.68 6.19 7.58
C GLY A 12 -6.20 7.14 6.51
N ILE A 13 -7.53 7.24 6.36
CA ILE A 13 -8.16 8.19 5.42
C ILE A 13 -7.74 9.62 5.77
N VAL A 14 -7.99 10.04 7.02
CA VAL A 14 -7.72 11.40 7.47
C VAL A 14 -6.25 11.76 7.32
N THR A 15 -5.34 10.90 7.79
CA THR A 15 -3.89 11.14 7.69
C THR A 15 -3.47 11.34 6.24
N THR A 16 -3.94 10.48 5.34
CA THR A 16 -3.54 10.54 3.93
C THR A 16 -4.13 11.75 3.22
N VAL A 17 -5.38 12.10 3.49
CA VAL A 17 -6.03 13.28 2.91
C VAL A 17 -5.35 14.56 3.41
N SER A 18 -4.97 14.62 4.68
CA SER A 18 -4.30 15.79 5.26
C SER A 18 -2.90 15.98 4.70
N VAL A 19 -2.11 14.91 4.60
CA VAL A 19 -0.71 14.99 4.18
C VAL A 19 -0.55 14.90 2.65
N GLN A 20 -1.55 14.34 1.95
CA GLN A 20 -1.57 14.12 0.51
C GLN A 20 -0.34 13.37 -0.04
N SER A 21 0.30 12.55 0.80
CA SER A 21 1.47 11.77 0.44
C SER A 21 1.42 10.38 1.07
N SER A 22 1.30 9.36 0.22
CA SER A 22 1.28 7.96 0.66
C SER A 22 2.61 7.53 1.27
N SER A 23 3.73 8.13 0.82
CA SER A 23 5.06 7.87 1.38
C SER A 23 5.16 8.36 2.83
N VAL A 24 4.73 9.61 3.10
CA VAL A 24 4.74 10.16 4.47
C VAL A 24 3.77 9.39 5.37
N THR A 25 2.57 9.09 4.87
CA THR A 25 1.55 8.32 5.58
C THR A 25 2.08 6.95 6.03
N THR A 26 2.74 6.22 5.13
CA THR A 26 3.32 4.89 5.43
C THR A 26 4.50 5.02 6.39
N SER A 27 5.38 5.99 6.17
CA SER A 27 6.58 6.22 6.99
C SER A 27 6.24 6.62 8.42
N LEU A 28 5.08 7.23 8.67
CA LEU A 28 4.60 7.57 10.01
C LEU A 28 4.23 6.32 10.82
N VAL A 29 3.64 5.31 10.18
CA VAL A 29 3.13 4.12 10.88
C VAL A 29 4.21 3.08 11.13
N VAL A 30 5.19 2.92 10.23
CA VAL A 30 6.25 1.90 10.37
C VAL A 30 6.99 1.97 11.72
N PRO A 31 7.44 3.15 12.23
CA PRO A 31 8.10 3.26 13.53
C PRO A 31 7.18 2.91 14.71
N LEU A 32 5.90 3.29 14.64
CA LEU A 32 4.92 3.00 15.71
C LEU A 32 4.71 1.49 15.89
N VAL A 33 4.91 0.74 14.82
CA VAL A 33 4.81 -0.73 14.80
C VAL A 33 6.08 -1.35 15.34
N GLY A 34 7.23 -0.83 14.93
CA GLY A 34 8.53 -1.21 15.50
C GLY A 34 8.60 -0.97 17.01
N ALA A 35 7.93 0.09 17.50
CA ALA A 35 7.80 0.40 18.93
C ALA A 35 6.70 -0.41 19.65
N GLY A 36 5.95 -1.27 18.94
CA GLY A 36 4.87 -2.08 19.52
C GLY A 36 3.60 -1.31 19.88
N VAL A 37 3.50 -0.03 19.52
CA VAL A 37 2.31 0.82 19.76
C VAL A 37 1.14 0.38 18.88
N LEU A 38 1.43 -0.05 17.65
CA LEU A 38 0.46 -0.57 16.69
C LEU A 38 0.73 -2.03 16.34
N LYS A 39 -0.32 -2.84 16.32
CA LYS A 39 -0.32 -4.25 15.90
C LYS A 39 -0.51 -4.37 14.39
N LEU A 40 -0.06 -5.48 13.83
CA LEU A 40 -0.12 -5.75 12.38
C LEU A 40 -1.54 -5.60 11.79
N ARG A 41 -2.55 -6.14 12.48
CA ARG A 41 -3.96 -5.99 12.08
C ARG A 41 -4.43 -4.52 12.03
N GLN A 42 -3.95 -3.68 12.95
CA GLN A 42 -4.32 -2.26 12.99
C GLN A 42 -3.70 -1.51 11.81
N ILE A 43 -2.43 -1.78 11.50
CA ILE A 43 -1.74 -1.23 10.33
C ILE A 43 -2.46 -1.66 9.06
N TYR A 44 -2.81 -2.93 8.93
CA TYR A 44 -3.50 -3.44 7.76
C TYR A 44 -4.78 -2.63 7.48
N THR A 45 -5.65 -2.49 8.49
CA THR A 45 -6.86 -1.67 8.34
C THR A 45 -6.58 -0.18 8.14
N TYR A 46 -5.51 0.34 8.74
CA TYR A 46 -5.05 1.71 8.49
C TYR A 46 -4.63 1.90 7.03
N THR A 47 -3.84 0.99 6.47
CA THR A 47 -3.37 1.03 5.08
C THR A 47 -4.54 0.97 4.09
N MET A 48 -5.55 0.14 4.37
CA MET A 48 -6.78 0.12 3.56
C MET A 48 -7.47 1.49 3.54
N GLY A 49 -7.52 2.18 4.69
CA GLY A 49 -8.07 3.53 4.79
C GLY A 49 -7.19 4.57 4.10
N ALA A 50 -5.87 4.46 4.27
CA ALA A 50 -4.91 5.33 3.61
C ALA A 50 -5.03 5.27 2.08
N ASN A 51 -5.20 4.06 1.52
CA ASN A 51 -5.41 3.86 0.10
C ASN A 51 -6.69 4.55 -0.40
N ILE A 52 -7.80 4.49 0.35
CA ILE A 52 -9.00 5.28 0.04
C ILE A 52 -8.70 6.78 0.11
N GLY A 53 -7.94 7.24 1.12
CA GLY A 53 -7.51 8.63 1.22
C GLY A 53 -6.72 9.11 -0.02
N THR A 54 -5.83 8.28 -0.58
CA THR A 54 -5.07 8.61 -1.80
C THR A 54 -5.99 8.85 -3.00
N THR A 55 -7.11 8.15 -3.09
CA THR A 55 -8.08 8.35 -4.19
C THR A 55 -8.76 9.71 -4.12
N ILE A 56 -8.94 10.26 -2.92
CA ILE A 56 -9.46 11.62 -2.73
C ILE A 56 -8.43 12.63 -3.25
N THR A 57 -7.14 12.46 -2.93
CA THR A 57 -6.07 13.31 -3.49
C THR A 57 -6.04 13.25 -5.02
N ALA A 58 -6.16 12.05 -5.61
CA ALA A 58 -6.22 11.88 -7.06
C ALA A 58 -7.46 12.57 -7.67
N MET A 59 -8.61 12.51 -7.00
CA MET A 59 -9.84 13.17 -7.44
C MET A 59 -9.70 14.70 -7.40
N LEU A 60 -9.15 15.26 -6.32
CA LEU A 60 -8.89 16.69 -6.21
C LEU A 60 -7.91 17.17 -7.27
N ALA A 61 -6.83 16.42 -7.52
CA ALA A 61 -5.87 16.72 -8.59
C ALA A 61 -6.54 16.69 -9.97
N ALA A 62 -7.34 15.65 -10.25
CA ALA A 62 -8.06 15.53 -11.51
C ALA A 62 -9.05 16.68 -11.73
N LEU A 63 -9.82 17.05 -10.70
CA LEU A 63 -10.72 18.21 -10.73
C LEU A 63 -9.97 19.51 -11.05
N GLY A 64 -8.79 19.71 -10.45
CA GLY A 64 -7.95 20.87 -10.73
C GLY A 64 -7.47 20.97 -12.18
N THR A 65 -7.37 19.85 -12.90
CA THR A 65 -7.03 19.85 -14.33
C THR A 65 -8.21 20.12 -15.26
N GLY A 66 -9.45 19.91 -14.81
CA GLY A 66 -10.66 19.96 -15.66
C GLY A 66 -10.73 18.88 -16.75
N SER A 67 -9.79 17.93 -16.79
CA SER A 67 -9.71 16.92 -17.84
C SER A 67 -10.63 15.73 -17.56
N ALA A 68 -11.50 15.40 -18.51
CA ALA A 68 -12.35 14.22 -18.45
C ALA A 68 -11.52 12.92 -18.36
N ALA A 69 -10.36 12.88 -19.03
CA ALA A 69 -9.45 11.74 -18.95
C ALA A 69 -8.83 11.60 -17.55
N ALA A 70 -8.42 12.72 -16.93
CA ALA A 70 -7.90 12.71 -15.57
C ALA A 70 -8.97 12.26 -14.56
N MET A 71 -10.21 12.71 -14.74
CA MET A 71 -11.34 12.28 -13.91
C MET A 71 -11.63 10.79 -14.06
N ALA A 72 -11.62 10.26 -15.29
CA ALA A 72 -11.81 8.83 -15.53
C ALA A 72 -10.72 7.99 -14.83
N CYS A 73 -9.45 8.42 -14.90
CA CYS A 73 -8.36 7.79 -14.17
C CYS A 73 -8.55 7.85 -12.64
N ALA A 74 -8.99 8.99 -12.11
CA ALA A 74 -9.26 9.13 -10.68
C ALA A 74 -10.42 8.22 -10.21
N PHE A 75 -11.48 8.09 -11.01
CA PHE A 75 -12.57 7.14 -10.73
C PHE A 75 -12.13 5.68 -10.83
N ALA A 76 -11.33 5.32 -11.83
CA ALA A 76 -10.75 3.98 -11.92
C ALA A 76 -9.92 3.66 -10.67
N HIS A 77 -9.12 4.64 -10.21
CA HIS A 77 -8.33 4.50 -8.99
C HIS A 77 -9.20 4.36 -7.73
N LEU A 78 -10.27 5.15 -7.61
CA LEU A 78 -11.25 5.04 -6.53
C LEU A 78 -11.91 3.66 -6.50
N LEU A 79 -12.45 3.21 -7.64
CA LEU A 79 -13.16 1.94 -7.74
C LEU A 79 -12.24 0.76 -7.42
N PHE A 80 -11.02 0.76 -7.95
CA PHE A 80 -10.03 -0.27 -7.65
C PHE A 80 -9.77 -0.40 -6.14
N ASN A 81 -9.54 0.72 -5.45
CA ASN A 81 -9.28 0.70 -4.01
C ASN A 81 -10.54 0.38 -3.20
N LEU A 82 -11.72 0.82 -3.65
CA LEU A 82 -12.98 0.52 -2.98
C LEU A 82 -13.31 -0.97 -3.06
N TYR A 83 -13.30 -1.56 -4.26
CA TYR A 83 -13.54 -3.00 -4.44
C TYR A 83 -12.46 -3.83 -3.76
N GLY A 84 -11.20 -3.45 -3.91
CA GLY A 84 -10.09 -4.06 -3.19
C GLY A 84 -10.34 -4.04 -1.68
N THR A 85 -10.76 -2.90 -1.13
CA THR A 85 -11.08 -2.80 0.29
C THR A 85 -12.23 -3.72 0.69
N VAL A 86 -13.34 -3.70 -0.03
CA VAL A 86 -14.52 -4.52 0.27
C VAL A 86 -14.19 -6.02 0.21
N ILE A 87 -13.37 -6.46 -0.73
CA ILE A 87 -12.98 -7.86 -0.91
C ILE A 87 -11.94 -8.30 0.13
N PHE A 88 -10.87 -7.51 0.31
CA PHE A 88 -9.74 -7.90 1.14
C PHE A 88 -9.94 -7.60 2.63
N TRP A 89 -10.92 -6.77 3.01
CA TRP A 89 -11.24 -6.54 4.41
C TRP A 89 -11.74 -7.81 5.14
N PRO A 90 -12.73 -8.57 4.64
CA PRO A 90 -13.11 -9.85 5.25
C PRO A 90 -12.00 -10.90 5.11
N LEU A 91 -11.24 -10.86 4.00
CA LEU A 91 -10.15 -11.81 3.72
C LEU A 91 -8.81 -11.41 4.37
N GLN A 92 -8.80 -10.47 5.31
CA GLN A 92 -7.57 -9.91 5.89
C GLN A 92 -6.65 -10.93 6.55
N PHE A 93 -7.16 -12.11 6.93
CA PHE A 93 -6.34 -13.18 7.50
C PHE A 93 -5.29 -13.69 6.51
N ILE A 94 -5.58 -13.72 5.20
CA ILE A 94 -4.64 -14.18 4.17
C ILE A 94 -3.40 -13.29 4.12
N PRO A 95 -3.49 -11.97 3.82
CA PRO A 95 -2.31 -11.10 3.75
C PRO A 95 -1.61 -10.97 5.09
N ILE A 96 -2.33 -10.94 6.22
CA ILE A 96 -1.72 -10.86 7.55
C ILE A 96 -0.90 -12.12 7.84
N SER A 97 -1.43 -13.32 7.60
CA SER A 97 -0.69 -14.57 7.84
C SER A 97 0.52 -14.71 6.91
N LEU A 98 0.40 -14.29 5.65
CA LEU A 98 1.54 -14.26 4.74
C LEU A 98 2.62 -13.29 5.21
N ALA A 99 2.24 -12.09 5.67
CA ALA A 99 3.17 -11.10 6.21
C ALA A 99 3.87 -11.61 7.49
N GLU A 100 3.14 -12.23 8.42
CA GLU A 100 3.71 -12.82 9.63
C GLU A 100 4.66 -13.98 9.31
N GLY A 101 4.27 -14.87 8.39
CA GLY A 101 5.09 -15.99 7.94
C GLY A 101 6.40 -15.51 7.32
N PHE A 102 6.31 -14.53 6.40
CA PHE A 102 7.48 -13.90 5.79
C PHE A 102 8.37 -13.20 6.83
N ALA A 103 7.79 -12.42 7.74
CA ALA A 103 8.54 -11.73 8.79
C ALA A 103 9.28 -12.71 9.71
N LYS A 104 8.67 -13.87 10.05
CA LYS A 104 9.31 -14.91 10.85
C LYS A 104 10.48 -15.58 10.11
N LEU A 105 10.34 -15.81 8.80
CA LEU A 105 11.41 -16.38 7.99
C LEU A 105 12.57 -15.39 7.83
N ALA A 106 12.26 -14.13 7.52
CA ALA A 106 13.21 -13.03 7.34
C ALA A 106 13.98 -12.72 8.63
N SER A 107 13.33 -12.75 9.80
CA SER A 107 13.99 -12.51 11.09
C SER A 107 14.95 -13.62 11.50
N ARG A 108 14.70 -14.87 11.11
CA ARG A 108 15.59 -16.02 11.40
C ARG A 108 16.79 -16.09 10.46
N ARG A 109 16.63 -15.70 9.20
CA ARG A 109 17.69 -15.74 8.19
C ARG A 109 17.79 -14.39 7.52
N ARG A 110 18.74 -13.56 7.97
CA ARG A 110 19.05 -12.24 7.36
C ARG A 110 19.26 -12.33 5.84
N LEU A 111 19.80 -13.46 5.36
CA LEU A 111 19.95 -13.74 3.93
C LEU A 111 18.62 -13.79 3.18
N VAL A 112 17.55 -14.31 3.77
CA VAL A 112 16.22 -14.32 3.12
C VAL A 112 15.71 -12.90 2.92
N ALA A 113 15.87 -12.02 3.91
CA ALA A 113 15.51 -10.62 3.77
C ALA A 113 16.35 -9.93 2.67
N ALA A 114 17.66 -10.17 2.65
CA ALA A 114 18.57 -9.62 1.64
C ALA A 114 18.22 -10.13 0.22
N LEU A 115 18.02 -11.44 0.05
CA LEU A 115 17.62 -12.04 -1.22
C LEU A 115 16.27 -11.52 -1.68
N TYR A 116 15.30 -11.38 -0.79
CA TYR A 116 14.00 -10.79 -1.13
C TYR A 116 14.15 -9.38 -1.69
N ILE A 117 14.91 -8.52 -1.00
CA ILE A 117 15.15 -7.14 -1.44
C ILE A 117 15.85 -7.13 -2.80
N ILE A 118 16.95 -7.88 -2.94
CA ILE A 118 17.72 -7.95 -4.19
C ILE A 118 16.85 -8.45 -5.35
N VAL A 119 16.08 -9.52 -5.14
CA VAL A 119 15.25 -10.13 -6.19
C VAL A 119 14.10 -9.21 -6.58
N PHE A 120 13.29 -8.75 -5.62
CA PHE A 120 12.06 -8.02 -5.93
C PHE A 120 12.28 -6.55 -6.30
N PHE A 121 13.27 -5.87 -5.70
CA PHE A 121 13.48 -4.44 -5.96
C PHE A 121 14.52 -4.16 -7.04
N PHE A 122 15.41 -5.11 -7.37
CA PHE A 122 16.46 -4.90 -8.36
C PHE A 122 16.37 -5.90 -9.53
N LEU A 123 16.56 -7.19 -9.27
CA LEU A 123 16.67 -8.20 -10.32
C LEU A 123 15.40 -8.31 -11.18
N LEU A 124 14.23 -8.43 -10.56
CA LEU A 124 12.96 -8.59 -11.28
C LEU A 124 12.64 -7.34 -12.14
N PRO A 125 12.72 -6.09 -11.62
CA PRO A 125 12.57 -4.90 -12.46
C PRO A 125 13.59 -4.83 -13.60
N LEU A 126 14.88 -5.12 -13.34
CA LEU A 126 15.93 -5.09 -14.37
C LEU A 126 15.68 -6.13 -15.47
N LEU A 127 15.26 -7.33 -15.10
CA LEU A 127 14.90 -8.38 -16.05
C LEU A 127 13.67 -7.97 -16.88
N ALA A 128 12.63 -7.41 -16.25
CA ALA A 128 11.46 -6.92 -16.98
C ALA A 128 11.83 -5.84 -18.00
N ILE A 129 12.68 -4.88 -17.62
CA ILE A 129 13.20 -3.85 -18.53
C ILE A 129 14.00 -4.49 -19.68
N PHE A 130 14.88 -5.43 -19.37
CA PHE A 130 15.68 -6.13 -20.38
C PHE A 130 14.80 -6.87 -21.39
N PHE A 131 13.78 -7.60 -20.94
CA PHE A 131 12.84 -8.30 -21.83
C PHE A 131 12.01 -7.34 -22.69
N ILE A 132 11.51 -6.25 -22.11
CA ILE A 132 10.78 -5.22 -22.86
C ILE A 132 11.68 -4.60 -23.93
N HIS A 133 12.95 -4.31 -23.59
CA HIS A 133 13.89 -3.75 -24.54
C HIS A 133 14.22 -4.73 -25.68
N LEU A 134 14.39 -6.02 -25.37
CA LEU A 134 14.64 -7.07 -26.35
C LEU A 134 13.47 -7.20 -27.35
N HIS A 135 12.22 -7.19 -26.86
CA HIS A 135 11.02 -7.26 -27.73
C HIS A 135 10.76 -5.98 -28.53
N ARG A 136 11.29 -4.83 -28.10
CA ARG A 136 11.16 -3.56 -28.83
C ARG A 136 12.25 -3.38 -29.91
N SER A 137 13.29 -4.21 -29.86
CA SER A 137 14.42 -4.23 -30.81
C SER A 137 14.27 -5.28 -31.92
N SER A 138 13.14 -6.01 -31.96
CA SER A 138 12.75 -6.97 -33.01
C SER A 138 11.53 -6.44 -33.77
#